data_AF-A0AAJ7EJK8-F1
#
_entry.id   AF-A0AAJ7EJK8-F1
#
_cell.length_a   1.000
_cell.length_b   1.000
_cell.length_c   1.000
_cell.angle_alpha   90.00
_cell.angle_beta   90.00
_cell.angle_gamma   90.00
#
_symmetry.space_group_name_H-M   'P 1'
#
loop_
_entity.id
_entity.type
_entity.pdbx_description
1 polymer ?
#
loop_
_entity_poly.entity_id
_entity_poly.type
_entity_poly.pdbx_seq_one_letter_code
_entity_poly.pdbx_strand_id
1 'polypeptide(L)'
;MHSIKFFVFLAVIILSEAQRPFYAGSRPIGYPETASNSLLLNRFGENEGPLEARGDGDLVNRLNQMPLDKRPFWFINAQAYDELRKNPQTYPVAQNSFANKN
;
A
#
# COMPACT_ATOMS: atom_id res chain seq x y z
N MET A 1 17.28 -19.22 38.83
CA MET A 1 16.42 -18.01 38.73
C MET A 1 16.87 -17.01 37.67
N HIS A 2 18.16 -16.87 37.37
CA HIS A 2 18.64 -15.91 36.35
C HIS A 2 18.27 -16.29 34.90
N SER A 3 18.29 -17.58 34.57
CA SER A 3 17.97 -18.11 33.25
C SER A 3 16.52 -17.87 32.83
N ILE A 4 15.58 -17.98 33.78
CA ILE A 4 14.15 -17.72 33.54
C ILE A 4 13.89 -16.25 33.22
N LYS A 5 14.57 -15.32 33.93
CA LYS A 5 14.47 -13.89 33.67
C LYS A 5 14.99 -13.54 32.28
N PHE A 6 16.07 -14.21 31.85
CA PHE A 6 16.62 -14.05 30.50
C PHE A 6 15.65 -14.52 29.42
N PHE A 7 15.03 -15.68 29.57
CA PHE A 7 14.02 -16.17 28.60
C PHE A 7 12.79 -15.27 28.54
N VAL A 8 12.32 -14.76 29.68
CA VAL A 8 11.21 -13.80 29.72
C VAL A 8 11.57 -12.50 28.99
N PHE A 9 12.79 -11.98 29.22
CA PHE A 9 13.27 -10.78 28.55
C PHE A 9 13.39 -10.97 27.02
N LEU A 10 13.92 -12.12 26.59
CA LEU A 10 14.01 -12.49 25.18
C LEU A 10 12.61 -12.62 24.52
N ALA A 11 11.65 -13.23 25.23
CA ALA A 11 10.29 -13.40 24.73
C ALA A 11 9.59 -12.05 24.48
N VAL A 12 9.83 -11.05 25.32
CA VAL A 12 9.26 -9.70 25.14
C VAL A 12 9.78 -9.03 23.86
N ILE A 13 11.07 -9.18 23.55
CA ILE A 13 11.67 -8.63 22.32
C ILE A 13 11.08 -9.30 21.06
N ILE A 14 10.98 -10.63 21.07
CA ILE A 14 10.44 -11.37 19.92
C ILE A 14 8.98 -11.01 19.66
N LEU A 15 8.19 -10.81 20.72
CA LEU A 15 6.78 -10.41 20.61
C LEU A 15 6.60 -8.97 20.12
N SER A 16 7.57 -8.05 20.31
CA SER A 16 7.47 -6.69 19.76
C SER A 16 7.75 -6.65 18.26
N GLU A 17 8.69 -7.44 17.77
CA GLU A 17 8.98 -7.56 16.32
C GLU A 17 7.85 -8.24 15.54
N ALA A 18 7.01 -9.02 16.22
CA ALA A 18 5.86 -9.69 15.60
C ALA A 18 4.64 -8.77 15.37
N GLN A 19 4.66 -7.52 15.84
CA GLN A 19 3.44 -6.69 15.92
C GLN A 19 2.92 -6.16 14.57
N ARG A 20 3.75 -6.14 13.50
CA ARG A 20 3.24 -5.82 12.17
C ARG A 20 4.12 -6.43 11.08
N PRO A 21 3.59 -7.37 10.27
CA PRO A 21 4.37 -7.90 9.17
C PRO A 21 4.64 -6.81 8.13
N PHE A 22 5.83 -6.83 7.53
CA PHE A 22 6.31 -5.82 6.58
C PHE A 22 5.35 -5.58 5.40
N TYR A 23 4.54 -6.57 5.02
CA TYR A 23 3.57 -6.47 3.93
C TYR A 23 2.31 -5.63 4.29
N ALA A 24 2.05 -5.36 5.56
CA ALA A 24 0.87 -4.60 5.99
C ALA A 24 1.03 -3.08 5.86
N GLY A 25 2.16 -2.62 5.30
CA GLY A 25 2.53 -1.21 5.18
C GLY A 25 2.73 -0.52 6.53
N SER A 26 3.27 0.70 6.56
CA SER A 26 3.34 1.53 7.78
C SER A 26 2.10 2.42 7.95
N ARG A 27 1.29 2.57 6.90
CA ARG A 27 0.15 3.50 6.84
C ARG A 27 -1.07 3.00 7.61
N PRO A 28 -1.95 3.89 8.11
CA PRO A 28 -3.24 3.51 8.66
C PRO A 28 -4.07 2.75 7.61
N ILE A 29 -4.83 1.75 8.07
CA ILE A 29 -5.78 1.04 7.22
C ILE A 29 -6.80 2.06 6.71
N GLY A 30 -6.96 2.18 5.38
CA GLY A 30 -8.03 2.99 4.76
C GLY A 30 -7.59 4.22 3.97
N TYR A 31 -6.31 4.54 3.88
CA TYR A 31 -5.84 5.61 2.99
C TYR A 31 -5.18 5.03 1.73
N PRO A 32 -5.77 5.21 0.53
CA PRO A 32 -5.13 4.83 -0.72
C PRO A 32 -3.86 5.66 -0.94
N GLU A 33 -2.88 5.10 -1.63
CA GLU A 33 -1.74 5.88 -2.10
C GLU A 33 -2.24 6.94 -3.09
N THR A 34 -2.23 8.19 -2.67
CA THR A 34 -2.46 9.32 -3.55
C THR A 34 -1.19 9.59 -4.34
N ALA A 35 -1.33 9.94 -5.63
CA ALA A 35 -0.22 10.41 -6.44
C ALA A 35 0.61 11.42 -5.64
N SER A 36 1.92 11.20 -5.56
CA SER A 36 2.78 12.20 -4.94
C SER A 36 2.58 13.50 -5.71
N ASN A 37 2.35 14.61 -5.01
CA ASN A 37 2.27 15.94 -5.59
C ASN A 37 3.66 16.38 -6.09
N SER A 38 4.29 15.60 -6.96
CA SER A 38 5.43 16.03 -7.74
C SER A 38 4.89 16.85 -8.90
N LEU A 39 4.49 18.08 -8.59
CA LEU A 39 4.11 19.11 -9.57
C LEU A 39 5.20 19.34 -10.63
N LEU A 40 6.41 18.78 -10.44
CA LEU A 40 7.53 18.86 -11.36
C LEU A 40 7.71 17.62 -12.24
N LEU A 41 7.17 16.44 -11.89
CA LEU A 41 7.31 15.22 -12.72
C LEU A 41 6.38 15.23 -13.94
N ASN A 42 5.21 15.88 -13.86
CA ASN A 42 4.20 15.90 -14.92
C ASN A 42 4.18 17.19 -15.75
N ARG A 43 5.31 17.91 -15.84
CA ARG A 43 5.36 19.18 -16.60
C ARG A 43 5.20 18.98 -18.11
N PHE A 44 5.67 17.86 -18.65
CA PHE A 44 5.78 17.66 -20.10
C PHE A 44 4.77 16.66 -20.67
N GLY A 45 3.81 16.18 -19.86
CA GLY A 45 2.84 15.17 -20.30
C GLY A 45 3.45 13.77 -20.56
N GLU A 46 4.70 13.54 -20.19
CA GLU A 46 5.41 12.27 -20.43
C GLU A 46 4.94 11.09 -19.56
N ASN A 47 4.10 11.35 -18.55
CA ASN A 47 3.65 10.36 -17.56
C ASN A 47 2.17 10.02 -17.67
N GLU A 48 1.63 9.92 -18.89
CA GLU A 48 0.32 9.30 -19.10
C GLU A 48 0.44 7.77 -18.95
N GLY A 49 0.44 7.32 -17.70
CA GLY A 49 0.53 5.90 -17.37
C GLY A 49 0.01 5.59 -15.96
N PRO A 50 -0.17 4.31 -15.63
CA PRO A 50 -0.61 3.91 -14.30
C PRO A 50 0.28 4.46 -13.19
N LEU A 51 -0.29 4.86 -12.06
CA LEU A 51 0.43 5.42 -10.91
C LEU A 51 1.58 4.51 -10.44
N GLU A 52 1.37 3.20 -10.54
CA GLU A 52 2.27 2.10 -10.18
C GLU A 52 3.55 2.09 -10.99
N ALA A 53 3.51 2.62 -12.21
CA ALA A 53 4.70 2.81 -13.04
C ALA A 53 5.58 3.96 -12.55
N ARG A 54 5.11 4.79 -11.60
CA ARG A 54 5.86 5.90 -10.98
C ARG A 54 6.48 6.88 -11.98
N GLY A 55 5.87 7.03 -13.15
CA GLY A 55 6.38 7.86 -14.24
C GLY A 55 7.48 7.20 -15.09
N ASP A 56 7.67 5.89 -14.98
CA ASP A 56 8.56 5.13 -15.86
C ASP A 56 7.83 4.80 -17.18
N GLY A 57 7.99 5.66 -18.18
CA GLY A 57 7.42 5.46 -19.51
C GLY A 57 8.01 4.25 -20.25
N ASP A 58 9.28 3.92 -20.03
CA ASP A 58 9.94 2.77 -20.67
C ASP A 58 9.35 1.44 -20.15
N LEU A 59 9.03 1.38 -18.86
CA LEU A 59 8.29 0.27 -18.29
C LEU A 59 6.92 0.10 -18.95
N VAL A 60 6.14 1.18 -19.06
CA VAL A 60 4.81 1.16 -19.70
C VAL A 60 4.90 0.69 -21.15
N ASN A 61 5.87 1.21 -21.92
CA ASN A 61 6.11 0.79 -23.29
C ASN A 61 6.45 -0.70 -23.40
N ARG A 62 7.31 -1.20 -22.51
CA ARG A 62 7.66 -2.62 -22.46
C ARG A 62 6.44 -3.49 -22.14
N LEU A 63 5.62 -3.08 -21.18
CA LEU A 63 4.41 -3.81 -20.79
C LEU A 63 3.37 -3.84 -21.91
N ASN A 64 3.22 -2.75 -22.66
CA ASN A 64 2.34 -2.69 -23.84
C ASN A 64 2.76 -3.66 -24.95
N GLN A 65 4.06 -3.91 -25.11
CA GLN A 65 4.58 -4.88 -26.09
C GLN A 65 4.40 -6.34 -25.65
N MET A 66 4.13 -6.60 -24.37
CA MET A 66 3.91 -7.98 -23.89
C MET A 66 2.51 -8.49 -24.27
N PRO A 67 2.38 -9.80 -24.54
CA PRO A 67 1.09 -10.50 -24.57
C PRO A 67 0.29 -10.29 -23.28
N LEU A 68 -1.05 -10.27 -23.38
CA LEU A 68 -1.94 -9.95 -22.26
C LEU A 68 -1.74 -10.86 -21.04
N ASP A 69 -1.53 -12.15 -21.27
CA ASP A 69 -1.27 -13.19 -20.27
C ASP A 69 0.04 -12.98 -19.49
N LYS A 70 0.99 -12.22 -20.05
CA LYS A 70 2.29 -11.93 -19.44
C LYS A 70 2.35 -10.57 -18.76
N ARG A 71 1.30 -9.75 -18.90
CA ARG A 71 1.25 -8.43 -18.27
C ARG A 71 0.96 -8.61 -16.78
N PRO A 72 1.57 -7.80 -15.91
CA PRO A 72 1.30 -7.87 -14.48
C PRO A 72 -0.14 -7.41 -14.19
N PHE A 73 -0.76 -8.02 -13.18
CA PHE A 73 -2.16 -7.77 -12.82
C PHE A 73 -2.46 -6.29 -12.55
N TRP A 74 -1.50 -5.57 -11.93
CA TRP A 74 -1.67 -4.15 -11.61
C TRP A 74 -1.79 -3.29 -12.87
N PHE A 75 -1.12 -3.68 -13.97
CA PHE A 75 -1.14 -2.95 -15.22
C PHE A 75 -2.44 -3.20 -15.99
N ILE A 76 -2.91 -4.45 -15.97
CA ILE A 76 -4.19 -4.83 -16.57
C ILE A 76 -5.36 -4.11 -15.85
N ASN A 77 -5.31 -4.05 -14.52
CA ASN A 77 -6.36 -3.46 -13.68
C ASN A 77 -6.11 -1.99 -13.34
N ALA A 78 -5.16 -1.32 -14.01
CA ALA A 78 -4.77 0.05 -13.69
C ALA A 78 -5.96 1.03 -13.67
N GLN A 79 -6.83 0.94 -14.69
CA GLN A 79 -8.02 1.79 -14.79
C GLN A 79 -8.98 1.57 -13.61
N ALA A 80 -9.21 0.32 -13.20
CA ALA A 80 -10.08 0.01 -12.08
C ALA A 80 -9.52 0.54 -10.76
N TYR A 81 -8.20 0.49 -10.57
CA TYR A 81 -7.55 1.10 -9.40
C TYR A 81 -7.70 2.63 -9.41
N ASP A 82 -7.58 3.28 -10.56
CA ASP A 82 -7.75 4.74 -10.69
C ASP A 82 -9.20 5.18 -10.41
N GLU A 83 -10.18 4.41 -10.85
CA GLU A 83 -11.59 4.62 -10.52
C GLU A 83 -11.84 4.44 -9.01
N LEU A 84 -11.27 3.39 -8.42
CA LEU A 84 -11.34 3.13 -6.97
C LEU A 84 -10.67 4.23 -6.15
N ARG A 85 -9.57 4.83 -6.63
CA ARG A 85 -8.93 5.97 -5.96
C ARG A 85 -9.80 7.22 -5.98
N LYS A 86 -10.50 7.46 -7.09
CA LYS A 86 -11.44 8.60 -7.23
C LYS A 86 -12.67 8.40 -6.34
N ASN A 87 -13.18 7.17 -6.25
CA ASN A 87 -14.35 6.80 -5.47
C ASN A 87 -14.05 5.60 -4.57
N PRO A 88 -13.30 5.80 -3.46
CA PRO A 88 -12.91 4.69 -2.60
C PRO A 88 -14.13 4.04 -1.96
N GLN A 89 -14.20 2.71 -2.04
CA GLN A 89 -15.18 1.94 -1.27
C GLN A 89 -14.85 2.08 0.21
N THR A 90 -15.64 2.88 0.92
CA THR A 90 -15.55 3.03 2.36
C THR A 90 -16.50 2.06 3.02
N TYR A 91 -16.02 1.38 4.06
CA TYR A 91 -16.86 0.57 4.95
C TYR A 91 -17.08 1.37 6.23
N PRO A 92 -18.28 1.31 6.84
CA PRO A 92 -18.48 1.94 8.14
C PRO A 92 -17.50 1.31 9.13
N VAL A 93 -16.69 2.15 9.78
CA VAL A 93 -15.83 1.70 10.87
C VAL A 93 -16.74 1.18 11.98
N ALA A 94 -16.51 -0.06 12.43
CA ALA A 94 -17.25 -0.61 13.56
C ALA A 94 -17.10 0.32 14.77
N GLN A 95 -18.23 0.76 15.33
CA GLN A 95 -18.19 1.67 16.48
C GLN A 95 -17.56 0.96 17.68
N ASN A 96 -16.57 1.61 18.29
CA ASN A 96 -15.94 1.09 19.48
C ASN A 96 -16.91 1.20 20.68
N SER A 97 -17.35 0.07 21.21
CA SER A 97 -18.23 0.00 22.39
C SER A 97 -17.64 0.62 23.65
N PHE A 98 -16.32 0.81 23.71
CA PHE A 98 -15.60 1.41 24.83
C PHE A 98 -15.38 2.92 24.67
N ALA A 99 -15.61 3.51 23.49
CA ALA A 99 -15.41 4.94 23.27
C ALA A 99 -16.58 5.80 23.77
N ASN A 100 -17.73 5.20 24.08
CA ASN A 100 -18.97 5.87 24.51
C ASN A 100 -19.43 5.37 25.90
N LYS A 101 -18.53 5.33 26.88
CA LYS A 101 -18.90 5.16 28.30
C LYS A 101 -18.53 6.44 29.04
N ASN A 102 -19.53 7.32 29.19
CA ASN A 102 -19.54 8.38 30.20
C ASN A 102 -20.35 7.89 31.40
#